data_AF-A0A0D2KJ60-F1
#
_entry.id   AF-A0A0D2KJ60-F1
#
_cell.length_a   1.000
_cell.length_b   1.000
_cell.length_c   1.000
_cell.angle_alpha   90.00
_cell.angle_beta   90.00
_cell.angle_gamma   90.00
#
_symmetry.space_group_name_H-M   'P 1'
#
loop_
_entity.id
_entity.type
_entity.pdbx_description
1 polymer ?
#
loop_
_entity_poly.entity_id
_entity_poly.type
_entity_poly.pdbx_seq_one_letter_code
_entity_poly.pdbx_strand_id
1 'polypeptide(L)'
;MADIQVRDHAMSPTETLTSDLSRQTTNSDYGDLEPDDFEEKSQDDRPAASIATGRSASLNRTVSRRETILSSIRSRAPIGAFTHPLEHQKTTVEDLVDFDGADDLYRPVNWNMKKKVLTTALYGFTTMTATWASSSYSPGTQQVAEQFHIGTEVSTLGTTLFLIGFGIGPLLWAPLSEVYGRKNAVLPPMFVAACFSFGTGAAKDIQTIMITRFFTGFFSSAPVTNTGGVLSDLFPASQRGIAIASYAMAVVIGPVFGPIVGAALVVQPGLRWRWTEYITGIIQLFVLVLDVIFLDESYPPRLLVYKARRLRHQSGNWALHAKFEEWDVSVTELAHKFLVRPFQLLMTPICALVALYASFCYGILYMQLGAIPIIFGEHRHWKLLPSELPFLAILLGAITGAVINVFNQLVYNRKAGGKVAPELRLPPMMFGSFLFSSGLFVTGWTSDPKFPWIAPVIGLYMTGLGFFTIFQAALNYLVDTFQKYAASAVAANTFLRSVFAAAFPLVVTPLYHNVGVPWGTSIFGFFAVALIPVPFVFFVFGKRIRAKSKWSKF
;
A
#
# COMPACT_ATOMS: atom_id res chain seq x y z
N MET A 1 -47.57 3.18 43.60
CA MET A 1 -48.30 2.19 44.42
C MET A 1 -47.63 0.85 44.22
N ALA A 2 -47.30 0.16 45.32
CA ALA A 2 -46.91 -1.26 45.44
C ALA A 2 -45.84 -1.79 44.45
N ASP A 3 -44.62 -2.19 44.83
CA ASP A 3 -44.14 -3.01 45.96
C ASP A 3 -44.69 -4.44 46.03
N ILE A 4 -43.79 -5.43 46.07
CA ILE A 4 -43.67 -6.46 47.12
C ILE A 4 -42.37 -7.27 46.91
N GLN A 5 -41.67 -7.60 48.01
CA GLN A 5 -40.54 -8.56 48.08
C GLN A 5 -40.95 -9.80 48.87
N VAL A 6 -40.20 -10.92 48.74
CA VAL A 6 -39.88 -11.99 49.74
C VAL A 6 -39.09 -13.08 48.96
N ARG A 7 -37.88 -13.57 49.34
CA ARG A 7 -37.36 -14.23 50.57
C ARG A 7 -37.88 -15.68 50.74
N ASP A 8 -37.17 -16.69 51.26
CA ASP A 8 -35.74 -16.88 51.60
C ASP A 8 -35.43 -18.42 51.64
N HIS A 9 -34.23 -18.84 52.09
CA HIS A 9 -33.82 -20.24 52.45
C HIS A 9 -33.59 -21.24 51.28
N ALA A 10 -32.86 -22.37 51.39
CA ALA A 10 -31.73 -22.88 52.23
C ALA A 10 -31.33 -24.29 51.64
N MET A 11 -30.29 -25.06 52.00
CA MET A 11 -29.12 -24.97 52.91
C MET A 11 -28.00 -25.94 52.41
N SER A 12 -26.95 -26.24 53.20
CA SER A 12 -26.04 -27.40 52.99
C SER A 12 -26.35 -28.57 53.96
N PRO A 13 -25.72 -29.75 53.79
CA PRO A 13 -24.53 -30.02 54.63
C PRO A 13 -23.37 -30.76 53.93
N THR A 14 -22.24 -30.79 54.62
CA THR A 14 -21.02 -31.58 54.34
C THR A 14 -21.16 -33.05 54.75
N GLU A 15 -20.39 -33.94 54.12
CA GLU A 15 -19.78 -35.06 54.85
C GLU A 15 -18.39 -35.43 54.27
N THR A 16 -17.56 -36.08 55.10
CA THR A 16 -16.11 -36.28 54.90
C THR A 16 -15.74 -37.76 54.91
N LEU A 17 -14.68 -38.17 54.20
CA LEU A 17 -13.87 -39.34 54.60
C LEU A 17 -12.46 -39.30 54.01
N THR A 18 -11.50 -39.84 54.77
CA THR A 18 -10.06 -39.93 54.46
C THR A 18 -9.54 -41.33 54.76
N SER A 19 -8.82 -41.95 53.83
CA SER A 19 -7.75 -42.93 54.14
C SER A 19 -7.05 -43.45 52.87
N ASP A 20 -5.73 -43.55 52.95
CA ASP A 20 -4.85 -44.59 52.39
C ASP A 20 -5.29 -45.46 51.20
N LEU A 21 -4.43 -45.52 50.19
CA LEU A 21 -3.73 -46.76 49.85
C LEU A 21 -2.43 -46.48 49.06
N SER A 22 -1.44 -47.35 49.18
CA SER A 22 -0.09 -47.15 48.62
C SER A 22 0.49 -48.43 47.98
N ARG A 23 1.57 -48.24 47.21
CA ARG A 23 2.47 -49.27 46.60
C ARG A 23 1.92 -50.10 45.44
N GLN A 24 2.59 -50.00 44.29
CA GLN A 24 3.66 -50.93 43.85
C GLN A 24 4.79 -50.04 43.25
N THR A 25 6.05 -50.06 43.70
CA THR A 25 7.13 -51.06 43.53
C THR A 25 7.40 -51.38 42.05
N THR A 26 8.62 -51.26 41.53
CA THR A 26 9.89 -51.84 42.05
C THR A 26 11.01 -50.84 42.39
N ASN A 27 12.11 -51.34 42.98
CA ASN A 27 13.25 -50.58 43.50
C ASN A 27 14.52 -51.46 43.53
N SER A 28 15.63 -51.02 42.92
CA SER A 28 17.03 -51.49 43.08
C SER A 28 17.93 -50.73 42.08
N ASP A 29 19.22 -50.45 42.34
CA ASP A 29 20.01 -50.66 43.56
C ASP A 29 21.11 -49.58 43.73
N TYR A 30 21.74 -49.55 44.91
CA TYR A 30 22.85 -48.65 45.28
C TYR A 30 24.24 -49.16 44.81
N GLY A 31 25.25 -48.28 44.80
CA GLY A 31 26.65 -48.69 44.62
C GLY A 31 27.66 -47.54 44.52
N ASP A 32 28.18 -47.08 45.65
CA ASP A 32 29.35 -46.18 45.72
C ASP A 32 30.67 -46.96 45.53
N LEU A 33 31.65 -46.36 44.85
CA LEU A 33 33.08 -46.69 44.96
C LEU A 33 33.94 -45.43 44.80
N GLU A 34 35.10 -45.43 45.45
CA GLU A 34 36.02 -44.30 45.63
C GLU A 34 37.09 -44.18 44.51
N PRO A 35 37.96 -43.14 44.50
CA PRO A 35 38.77 -42.78 43.33
C PRO A 35 40.10 -43.56 43.22
N ASP A 36 40.75 -43.43 42.06
CA ASP A 36 42.18 -43.79 41.89
C ASP A 36 42.86 -42.85 40.87
N ASP A 37 44.18 -42.70 41.03
CA ASP A 37 45.02 -41.69 40.37
C ASP A 37 45.33 -41.95 38.88
N PHE A 38 45.73 -40.89 38.16
CA PHE A 38 46.82 -40.96 37.18
C PHE A 38 47.59 -39.63 37.09
N GLU A 39 48.91 -39.69 37.32
CA GLU A 39 49.84 -38.56 37.29
C GLU A 39 50.41 -38.23 35.89
N GLU A 40 51.27 -37.19 35.87
CA GLU A 40 52.18 -36.74 34.80
C GLU A 40 51.58 -35.85 33.68
N LYS A 41 52.22 -34.73 33.28
CA LYS A 41 53.48 -34.13 33.75
C LYS A 41 53.56 -32.61 33.53
N SER A 42 54.05 -31.92 34.56
CA SER A 42 54.86 -30.69 34.57
C SER A 42 54.93 -29.78 33.32
N GLN A 43 54.61 -28.50 33.52
CA GLN A 43 55.61 -27.44 33.27
C GLN A 43 55.34 -26.21 34.14
N ASP A 44 56.24 -25.96 35.10
CA ASP A 44 56.29 -24.71 35.87
C ASP A 44 56.93 -23.58 35.04
N ASP A 45 56.50 -22.34 35.28
CA ASP A 45 57.45 -21.30 35.75
C ASP A 45 56.76 -20.04 36.29
N ARG A 46 57.22 -19.60 37.46
CA ARG A 46 56.97 -18.30 38.14
C ARG A 46 58.20 -18.03 39.04
N PRO A 47 58.50 -16.79 39.47
CA PRO A 47 57.69 -15.57 39.38
C PRO A 47 58.45 -14.31 38.87
N ALA A 48 57.70 -13.25 38.58
CA ALA A 48 58.20 -11.87 38.70
C ALA A 48 57.03 -10.92 39.08
N ALA A 49 57.14 -10.24 40.22
CA ALA A 49 56.18 -9.22 40.63
C ALA A 49 56.87 -7.84 40.68
N SER A 50 56.38 -6.87 39.91
CA SER A 50 56.79 -5.47 40.10
C SER A 50 55.74 -4.46 39.65
N ILE A 51 55.41 -3.54 40.55
CA ILE A 51 55.03 -2.14 40.28
C ILE A 51 53.75 -1.94 39.45
N ALA A 52 52.65 -1.66 40.15
CA ALA A 52 51.55 -0.89 39.59
C ALA A 52 51.93 0.60 39.50
N THR A 53 51.94 1.17 38.29
CA THR A 53 51.69 2.60 38.08
C THR A 53 50.70 2.76 36.93
N GLY A 54 49.71 3.64 37.08
CA GLY A 54 48.53 3.63 36.22
C GLY A 54 48.61 4.58 35.02
N ARG A 55 47.75 4.33 34.03
CA ARG A 55 47.14 5.39 33.21
C ARG A 55 45.84 4.89 32.58
N SER A 56 44.75 5.63 32.82
CA SER A 56 43.43 5.36 32.23
C SER A 56 43.48 5.61 30.73
N ALA A 57 43.65 4.55 29.95
CA ALA A 57 43.65 4.61 28.48
C ALA A 57 42.21 4.81 27.96
N SER A 58 41.73 6.06 27.97
CA SER A 58 40.47 6.43 27.32
C SER A 58 40.58 6.18 25.82
N LEU A 59 39.86 5.17 25.33
CA LEU A 59 39.78 4.82 23.91
C LEU A 59 38.94 5.84 23.12
N ASN A 60 39.47 7.06 23.02
CA ASN A 60 39.04 8.07 22.06
C ASN A 60 39.39 7.60 20.63
N ARG A 61 38.60 6.64 20.12
CA ARG A 61 38.63 6.22 18.72
C ARG A 61 38.03 7.34 17.87
N THR A 62 38.86 8.30 17.50
CA THR A 62 38.50 9.46 16.67
C THR A 62 37.90 8.98 15.34
N VAL A 63 36.56 9.01 15.24
CA VAL A 63 35.84 8.54 14.04
C VAL A 63 36.19 9.45 12.87
N SER A 64 36.67 8.84 11.78
CA SER A 64 37.08 9.59 10.59
C SER A 64 35.90 10.31 9.96
N ARG A 65 36.02 11.63 9.76
CA ARG A 65 34.95 12.53 9.28
C ARG A 65 34.61 12.36 7.78
N ARG A 66 34.78 11.15 7.24
CA ARG A 66 34.43 10.72 5.87
C ARG A 66 33.70 9.38 5.80
N GLU A 67 33.24 8.83 6.92
CA GLU A 67 32.24 7.76 6.88
C GLU A 67 30.88 8.32 6.42
N THR A 68 30.54 8.08 5.14
CA THR A 68 29.23 8.43 4.58
C THR A 68 28.13 7.67 5.34
N ILE A 69 27.09 8.38 5.80
CA ILE A 69 25.97 7.92 6.67
C ILE A 69 25.29 6.60 6.24
N LEU A 70 25.48 6.16 5.00
CA LEU A 70 25.09 4.82 4.53
C LEU A 70 25.83 3.67 5.26
N SER A 71 27.05 3.88 5.75
CA SER A 71 27.84 2.86 6.46
C SER A 71 27.25 2.50 7.82
N SER A 72 26.82 3.49 8.62
CA SER A 72 26.30 3.26 9.97
C SER A 72 24.89 2.63 10.01
N ILE A 73 24.24 2.50 8.85
CA ILE A 73 22.97 1.78 8.67
C ILE A 73 23.22 0.41 8.02
N ARG A 74 24.21 0.28 7.11
CA ARG A 74 24.66 -1.03 6.59
C ARG A 74 25.54 -1.82 7.57
N SER A 75 26.06 -1.21 8.63
CA SER A 75 26.73 -1.90 9.75
C SER A 75 25.77 -2.70 10.65
N ARG A 76 24.52 -2.89 10.21
CA ARG A 76 23.68 -4.01 10.63
C ARG A 76 24.30 -5.31 10.13
N ALA A 77 25.26 -5.83 10.89
CA ALA A 77 25.66 -7.23 10.76
C ALA A 77 24.39 -8.11 10.79
N PRO A 78 24.26 -9.11 9.89
CA PRO A 78 23.12 -10.01 9.87
C PRO A 78 23.22 -10.98 11.05
N ILE A 79 22.85 -10.49 12.24
CA ILE A 79 22.53 -11.32 13.39
C ILE A 79 21.47 -12.32 12.90
N GLY A 80 21.75 -13.62 13.04
CA GLY A 80 20.97 -14.69 12.45
C GLY A 80 19.51 -14.71 12.93
N ALA A 81 18.75 -15.68 12.41
CA ALA A 81 17.46 -16.02 13.01
C ALA A 81 17.70 -16.48 14.46
N PHE A 82 17.37 -15.62 15.41
CA PHE A 82 17.28 -15.98 16.82
C PHE A 82 16.03 -16.86 17.00
N THR A 83 16.18 -17.89 17.82
CA THR A 83 15.13 -18.80 18.28
C THR A 83 15.52 -19.24 19.69
N HIS A 84 14.76 -18.80 20.70
CA HIS A 84 15.01 -19.17 22.10
C HIS A 84 13.71 -19.61 22.78
N PRO A 85 13.69 -20.62 23.67
CA PRO A 85 12.45 -21.11 24.31
C PRO A 85 11.66 -20.04 25.08
N LEU A 86 12.31 -18.94 25.46
CA LEU A 86 11.70 -17.81 26.16
C LEU A 86 11.41 -16.59 25.26
N GLU A 87 11.67 -16.64 23.93
CA GLU A 87 11.49 -15.49 23.01
C GLU A 87 10.04 -14.98 22.94
N HIS A 88 9.07 -15.86 23.21
CA HIS A 88 7.63 -15.55 23.28
C HIS A 88 7.09 -15.48 24.72
N GLN A 89 7.94 -15.62 25.75
CA GLN A 89 7.50 -15.49 27.13
C GLN A 89 7.50 -14.04 27.58
N LYS A 90 6.33 -13.59 28.05
CA LYS A 90 6.11 -12.23 28.54
C LYS A 90 6.90 -11.97 29.82
N THR A 91 7.98 -11.19 29.72
CA THR A 91 8.84 -10.83 30.84
C THR A 91 8.38 -9.56 31.57
N THR A 92 9.17 -9.11 32.54
CA THR A 92 9.01 -7.89 33.34
C THR A 92 8.99 -6.62 32.47
N VAL A 93 8.30 -5.56 32.95
CA VAL A 93 8.24 -4.26 32.26
C VAL A 93 9.63 -3.61 32.11
N GLU A 94 10.55 -3.97 33.00
CA GLU A 94 11.95 -3.49 33.03
C GLU A 94 12.80 -4.06 31.87
N ASP A 95 12.40 -5.19 31.29
CA ASP A 95 13.07 -5.81 30.14
C ASP A 95 12.50 -5.34 28.77
N LEU A 96 11.49 -4.45 28.79
CA LEU A 96 10.79 -4.01 27.58
C LEU A 96 11.60 -2.96 26.79
N VAL A 97 12.01 -3.32 25.57
CA VAL A 97 12.79 -2.45 24.68
C VAL A 97 11.87 -1.56 23.83
N ASP A 98 11.82 -0.27 24.19
CA ASP A 98 11.18 0.81 23.43
C ASP A 98 12.23 1.80 22.86
N PHE A 99 11.79 2.95 22.34
CA PHE A 99 12.65 4.04 21.87
C PHE A 99 13.23 4.86 23.04
N ASP A 100 14.48 5.32 22.90
CA ASP A 100 15.22 6.03 23.97
C ASP A 100 14.74 7.48 24.21
N GLY A 101 13.65 7.88 23.56
CA GLY A 101 13.07 9.22 23.65
C GLY A 101 12.39 9.68 22.36
N ALA A 102 11.95 10.94 22.34
CA ALA A 102 11.33 11.55 21.17
C ALA A 102 12.28 11.58 19.95
N ASP A 103 13.58 11.81 20.18
CA ASP A 103 14.59 12.04 19.15
C ASP A 103 15.42 10.78 18.77
N ASP A 104 15.04 9.60 19.26
CA ASP A 104 15.73 8.33 18.93
C ASP A 104 15.83 8.12 17.41
N LEU A 105 17.04 7.84 16.92
CA LEU A 105 17.37 7.64 15.50
C LEU A 105 16.78 6.34 14.91
N TYR A 106 16.36 5.39 15.75
CA TYR A 106 15.57 4.23 15.32
C TYR A 106 14.16 4.63 14.85
N ARG A 107 13.63 5.81 15.22
CA ARG A 107 12.33 6.29 14.76
C ARG A 107 12.43 6.81 13.31
N PRO A 108 11.65 6.30 12.33
CA PRO A 108 11.74 6.76 10.94
C PRO A 108 11.37 8.25 10.76
N VAL A 109 10.51 8.77 11.65
CA VAL A 109 10.16 10.20 11.74
C VAL A 109 11.40 11.08 11.97
N ASN A 110 12.49 10.55 12.53
CA ASN A 110 13.72 11.29 12.85
C ASN A 110 14.82 11.10 11.77
N TRP A 111 14.57 10.32 10.72
CA TRP A 111 15.53 10.13 9.63
C TRP A 111 15.79 11.43 8.86
N ASN A 112 17.01 11.58 8.31
CA ASN A 112 17.34 12.76 7.50
C ASN A 112 16.45 12.87 6.25
N MET A 113 16.13 14.10 5.85
CA MET A 113 15.16 14.36 4.78
C MET A 113 15.56 13.74 3.44
N LYS A 114 16.86 13.63 3.12
CA LYS A 114 17.35 12.98 1.90
C LYS A 114 16.94 11.50 1.86
N LYS A 115 17.10 10.79 2.98
CA LYS A 115 16.62 9.39 3.13
C LYS A 115 15.11 9.32 3.00
N LYS A 116 14.35 10.20 3.66
CA LYS A 116 12.88 10.21 3.56
C LYS A 116 12.39 10.38 2.12
N VAL A 117 12.97 11.33 1.39
CA VAL A 117 12.66 11.59 -0.02
C VAL A 117 13.06 10.39 -0.90
N LEU A 118 14.24 9.79 -0.68
CA LEU A 118 14.67 8.60 -1.42
C LEU A 118 13.72 7.41 -1.20
N THR A 119 13.39 7.06 0.05
CA THR A 119 12.42 6.01 0.37
C THR A 119 11.05 6.29 -0.25
N THR A 120 10.60 7.55 -0.25
CA THR A 120 9.33 7.95 -0.87
C THR A 120 9.35 7.82 -2.39
N ALA A 121 10.45 8.25 -3.03
CA ALA A 121 10.62 8.16 -4.48
C ALA A 121 10.68 6.70 -4.94
N LEU A 122 11.43 5.85 -4.23
CA LEU A 122 11.50 4.41 -4.46
C LEU A 122 10.11 3.76 -4.42
N TYR A 123 9.41 3.81 -3.28
CA TYR A 123 8.03 3.28 -3.18
C TYR A 123 7.05 3.90 -4.19
N GLY A 124 7.28 5.16 -4.60
CA GLY A 124 6.57 5.82 -5.69
C GLY A 124 6.83 5.12 -7.03
N PHE A 125 8.09 4.87 -7.40
CA PHE A 125 8.44 4.08 -8.58
C PHE A 125 7.90 2.65 -8.49
N THR A 126 8.04 1.97 -7.36
CA THR A 126 7.48 0.61 -7.14
C THR A 126 5.98 0.58 -7.47
N THR A 127 5.24 1.58 -6.98
CA THR A 127 3.81 1.79 -7.26
C THR A 127 3.53 2.18 -8.71
N MET A 128 4.37 3.01 -9.33
CA MET A 128 4.26 3.39 -10.74
C MET A 128 4.43 2.17 -11.67
N THR A 129 5.33 1.22 -11.35
CA THR A 129 5.45 -0.03 -12.13
C THR A 129 4.16 -0.87 -12.07
N ALA A 130 3.48 -0.86 -10.93
CA ALA A 130 2.24 -1.59 -10.72
C ALA A 130 1.04 -0.95 -11.43
N THR A 131 0.94 0.39 -11.46
CA THR A 131 -0.12 1.10 -12.19
C THR A 131 0.18 1.31 -13.67
N TRP A 132 1.44 1.13 -14.08
CA TRP A 132 1.82 0.91 -15.48
C TRP A 132 1.30 -0.44 -15.98
N ALA A 133 1.59 -1.52 -15.23
CA ALA A 133 1.28 -2.89 -15.63
C ALA A 133 -0.22 -3.16 -15.88
N SER A 134 -1.12 -2.35 -15.29
CA SER A 134 -2.55 -2.43 -15.55
C SER A 134 -2.97 -1.95 -16.94
N SER A 135 -2.15 -1.12 -17.60
CA SER A 135 -2.51 -0.31 -18.78
C SER A 135 -1.59 -0.51 -19.99
N SER A 136 -0.33 -0.90 -19.78
CA SER A 136 0.64 -1.24 -20.83
C SER A 136 0.14 -2.27 -21.85
N TYR A 137 -0.76 -3.14 -21.40
CA TYR A 137 -1.42 -4.17 -22.20
C TYR A 137 -2.48 -3.61 -23.17
N SER A 138 -3.13 -2.48 -22.87
CA SER A 138 -4.36 -2.06 -23.60
C SER A 138 -4.17 -1.82 -25.10
N PRO A 139 -3.07 -1.23 -25.62
CA PRO A 139 -2.88 -1.05 -27.06
C PRO A 139 -2.65 -2.38 -27.81
N GLY A 140 -2.25 -3.44 -27.09
CA GLY A 140 -2.03 -4.77 -27.64
C GLY A 140 -3.29 -5.61 -27.77
N THR A 141 -4.41 -5.20 -27.17
CA THR A 141 -5.68 -5.96 -27.11
C THR A 141 -6.18 -6.43 -28.48
N GLN A 142 -6.14 -5.58 -29.50
CA GLN A 142 -6.53 -5.97 -30.86
C GLN A 142 -5.60 -7.07 -31.44
N GLN A 143 -4.28 -6.94 -31.26
CA GLN A 143 -3.34 -7.98 -31.73
C GLN A 143 -3.50 -9.30 -30.96
N VAL A 144 -3.96 -9.28 -29.71
CA VAL A 144 -4.34 -10.48 -28.95
C VAL A 144 -5.62 -11.09 -29.54
N ALA A 145 -6.62 -10.27 -29.85
CA ALA A 145 -7.89 -10.71 -30.45
C ALA A 145 -7.64 -11.43 -31.79
N GLU A 146 -6.84 -10.81 -32.65
CA GLU A 146 -6.39 -11.34 -33.94
C GLU A 146 -5.55 -12.62 -33.79
N GLN A 147 -4.59 -12.65 -32.85
CA GLN A 147 -3.69 -13.80 -32.67
C GLN A 147 -4.39 -15.06 -32.13
N PHE A 148 -5.41 -14.90 -31.29
CA PHE A 148 -6.12 -16.02 -30.65
C PHE A 148 -7.52 -16.28 -31.22
N HIS A 149 -7.93 -15.52 -32.25
CA HIS A 149 -9.24 -15.61 -32.89
C HIS A 149 -10.42 -15.47 -31.91
N ILE A 150 -10.36 -14.43 -31.07
CA ILE A 150 -11.35 -14.10 -30.03
C ILE A 150 -11.89 -12.68 -30.20
N GLY A 151 -13.03 -12.36 -29.57
CA GLY A 151 -13.57 -11.00 -29.53
C GLY A 151 -12.66 -10.02 -28.77
N THR A 152 -12.72 -8.74 -29.14
CA THR A 152 -11.92 -7.67 -28.51
C THR A 152 -12.30 -7.46 -27.05
N GLU A 153 -13.55 -7.74 -26.67
CA GLU A 153 -14.04 -7.78 -25.29
C GLU A 153 -13.31 -8.86 -24.49
N VAL A 154 -13.11 -10.04 -25.09
CA VAL A 154 -12.39 -11.17 -24.46
C VAL A 154 -10.92 -10.81 -24.27
N SER A 155 -10.27 -10.17 -25.25
CA SER A 155 -8.91 -9.65 -25.06
C SER A 155 -8.83 -8.56 -23.98
N THR A 156 -9.86 -7.71 -23.87
CA THR A 156 -9.96 -6.64 -22.86
C THR A 156 -10.11 -7.19 -21.43
N LEU A 157 -10.59 -8.43 -21.25
CA LEU A 157 -10.56 -9.11 -19.94
C LEU A 157 -9.15 -9.20 -19.35
N GLY A 158 -8.08 -9.15 -20.16
CA GLY A 158 -6.69 -9.09 -19.66
C GLY A 158 -6.38 -7.81 -18.87
N THR A 159 -7.06 -6.71 -19.17
CA THR A 159 -7.02 -5.46 -18.38
C THR A 159 -7.91 -5.60 -17.13
N THR A 160 -9.14 -6.10 -17.31
CA THR A 160 -10.13 -6.31 -16.23
C THR A 160 -9.62 -7.22 -15.13
N LEU A 161 -9.09 -8.41 -15.46
CA LEU A 161 -8.65 -9.40 -14.47
C LEU A 161 -7.44 -8.93 -13.67
N PHE A 162 -6.52 -8.19 -14.30
CA PHE A 162 -5.46 -7.49 -13.58
C PHE A 162 -6.06 -6.55 -12.53
N LEU A 163 -7.05 -5.73 -12.91
CA LEU A 163 -7.64 -4.73 -12.02
C LEU A 163 -8.49 -5.36 -10.90
N ILE A 164 -9.15 -6.48 -11.16
CA ILE A 164 -9.82 -7.30 -10.12
C ILE A 164 -8.79 -7.88 -9.15
N GLY A 165 -7.73 -8.53 -9.65
CA GLY A 165 -6.63 -9.02 -8.80
C GLY A 165 -6.03 -7.90 -7.94
N PHE A 166 -5.76 -6.74 -8.57
CA PHE A 166 -5.25 -5.53 -7.92
C PHE A 166 -6.21 -4.91 -6.89
N GLY A 167 -7.51 -5.23 -6.96
CA GLY A 167 -8.53 -4.83 -5.97
C GLY A 167 -8.63 -5.79 -4.80
N ILE A 168 -8.32 -7.08 -5.01
CA ILE A 168 -8.38 -8.13 -3.98
C ILE A 168 -7.07 -8.18 -3.18
N GLY A 169 -5.91 -8.09 -3.84
CA GLY A 169 -4.59 -8.16 -3.20
C GLY A 169 -4.37 -7.21 -2.00
N PRO A 170 -4.86 -5.95 -1.98
CA PRO A 170 -4.75 -5.06 -0.83
C PRO A 170 -5.30 -5.63 0.48
N LEU A 171 -6.30 -6.52 0.39
CA LEU A 171 -6.93 -7.18 1.53
C LEU A 171 -5.98 -8.19 2.21
N LEU A 172 -4.97 -8.70 1.47
CA LEU A 172 -3.89 -9.55 1.99
C LEU A 172 -2.63 -8.73 2.31
N TRP A 173 -2.22 -7.81 1.42
CA TRP A 173 -0.93 -7.13 1.57
C TRP A 173 -0.90 -6.08 2.68
N ALA A 174 -2.03 -5.43 2.99
CA ALA A 174 -2.14 -4.54 4.14
C ALA A 174 -1.83 -5.25 5.48
N PRO A 175 -2.57 -6.32 5.88
CA PRO A 175 -2.29 -7.04 7.13
C PRO A 175 -0.88 -7.64 7.16
N LEU A 176 -0.39 -8.21 6.05
CA LEU A 176 0.99 -8.75 6.00
C LEU A 176 2.05 -7.67 6.26
N SER A 177 1.80 -6.40 5.92
CA SER A 177 2.72 -5.28 6.22
C SER A 177 2.75 -4.87 7.70
N GLU A 178 1.69 -5.18 8.46
CA GLU A 178 1.64 -4.98 9.92
C GLU A 178 2.34 -6.11 10.68
N VAL A 179 2.51 -7.29 10.07
CA VAL A 179 3.20 -8.44 10.68
C VAL A 179 4.68 -8.50 10.29
N TYR A 180 4.98 -8.50 8.99
CA TYR A 180 6.33 -8.79 8.47
C TYR A 180 7.20 -7.54 8.20
N GLY A 181 6.63 -6.34 8.37
CA GLY A 181 7.25 -5.06 8.04
C GLY A 181 6.91 -4.57 6.62
N ARG A 182 7.16 -3.29 6.32
CA ARG A 182 6.77 -2.67 5.05
C ARG A 182 7.59 -3.20 3.87
N LYS A 183 8.90 -3.44 4.03
CA LYS A 183 9.77 -3.89 2.93
C LYS A 183 9.41 -5.34 2.53
N ASN A 184 9.27 -6.22 3.51
CA ASN A 184 9.00 -7.64 3.27
C ASN A 184 7.59 -7.92 2.75
N ALA A 185 6.62 -7.04 3.02
CA ALA A 185 5.27 -7.14 2.46
C ALA A 185 5.12 -6.50 1.06
N VAL A 186 6.23 -6.08 0.42
CA VAL A 186 6.21 -5.41 -0.89
C VAL A 186 7.16 -6.06 -1.89
N LEU A 187 8.42 -6.33 -1.51
CA LEU A 187 9.42 -6.82 -2.49
C LEU A 187 9.19 -8.26 -2.97
N PRO A 188 8.84 -9.25 -2.12
CA PRO A 188 8.53 -10.59 -2.61
C PRO A 188 7.27 -10.65 -3.50
N PRO A 189 6.14 -9.97 -3.17
CA PRO A 189 5.03 -9.81 -4.11
C PRO A 189 5.47 -9.17 -5.43
N MET A 190 6.26 -8.09 -5.41
CA MET A 190 6.72 -7.42 -6.63
C MET A 190 7.57 -8.35 -7.53
N PHE A 191 8.42 -9.19 -6.95
CA PHE A 191 9.17 -10.21 -7.69
C PHE A 191 8.23 -11.20 -8.38
N VAL A 192 7.27 -11.75 -7.64
CA VAL A 192 6.28 -12.70 -8.18
C VAL A 192 5.41 -12.05 -9.26
N ALA A 193 5.02 -10.77 -9.10
CA ALA A 193 4.33 -10.01 -10.13
C ALA A 193 5.17 -9.88 -11.42
N ALA A 194 6.47 -9.59 -11.31
CA ALA A 194 7.36 -9.54 -12.47
C ALA A 194 7.45 -10.90 -13.19
N CYS A 195 7.56 -12.01 -12.45
CA CYS A 195 7.50 -13.36 -13.02
C CYS A 195 6.18 -13.62 -13.77
N PHE A 196 5.03 -13.19 -13.23
CA PHE A 196 3.75 -13.30 -13.94
C PHE A 196 3.67 -12.38 -15.16
N SER A 197 4.24 -11.17 -15.14
CA SER A 197 4.38 -10.30 -16.33
C SER A 197 5.15 -10.99 -17.47
N PHE A 198 6.28 -11.64 -17.17
CA PHE A 198 6.99 -12.45 -18.16
C PHE A 198 6.16 -13.66 -18.62
N GLY A 199 5.40 -14.27 -17.71
CA GLY A 199 4.42 -15.31 -18.02
C GLY A 199 3.36 -14.86 -19.03
N THR A 200 2.80 -13.66 -18.88
CA THR A 200 1.83 -13.11 -19.84
C THR A 200 2.46 -12.96 -21.22
N GLY A 201 3.65 -12.36 -21.31
CA GLY A 201 4.35 -12.15 -22.58
C GLY A 201 4.74 -13.45 -23.29
N ALA A 202 5.01 -14.51 -22.51
CA ALA A 202 5.34 -15.85 -22.99
C ALA A 202 4.12 -16.76 -23.29
N ALA A 203 2.90 -16.35 -22.90
CA ALA A 203 1.69 -17.17 -22.96
C ALA A 203 1.39 -17.72 -24.38
N LYS A 204 1.00 -18.99 -24.48
CA LYS A 204 0.71 -19.66 -25.77
C LYS A 204 -0.78 -19.74 -26.10
N ASP A 205 -1.62 -19.30 -25.19
CA ASP A 205 -3.07 -19.44 -25.19
C ASP A 205 -3.70 -18.31 -24.34
N ILE A 206 -5.01 -18.11 -24.49
CA ILE A 206 -5.73 -17.05 -23.78
C ILE A 206 -5.94 -17.34 -22.28
N GLN A 207 -5.99 -18.60 -21.85
CA GLN A 207 -6.21 -18.95 -20.44
C GLN A 207 -4.99 -18.58 -19.60
N THR A 208 -3.79 -18.89 -20.10
CA THR A 208 -2.52 -18.45 -19.52
C THR A 208 -2.47 -16.92 -19.42
N ILE A 209 -2.88 -16.17 -20.46
CA ILE A 209 -2.96 -14.69 -20.38
C ILE A 209 -3.89 -14.26 -19.23
N MET A 210 -5.12 -14.79 -19.18
CA MET A 210 -6.10 -14.39 -18.16
C MET A 210 -5.64 -14.69 -16.72
N ILE A 211 -5.05 -15.87 -16.50
CA ILE A 211 -4.53 -16.30 -15.19
C ILE A 211 -3.30 -15.47 -14.80
N THR A 212 -2.32 -15.30 -15.71
CA THR A 212 -1.11 -14.52 -15.44
C THR A 212 -1.45 -13.05 -15.16
N ARG A 213 -2.28 -12.40 -15.99
CA ARG A 213 -2.76 -11.02 -15.77
C ARG A 213 -3.43 -10.84 -14.40
N PHE A 214 -4.29 -11.77 -13.97
CA PHE A 214 -4.90 -11.72 -12.64
C PHE A 214 -3.85 -11.73 -11.53
N PHE A 215 -2.90 -12.68 -11.56
CA PHE A 215 -1.88 -12.77 -10.54
C PHE A 215 -0.87 -11.62 -10.60
N THR A 216 -0.46 -11.14 -11.78
CA THR A 216 0.34 -9.91 -11.90
C THR A 216 -0.35 -8.77 -11.19
N GLY A 217 -1.65 -8.54 -11.41
CA GLY A 217 -2.41 -7.51 -10.72
C GLY A 217 -2.51 -7.71 -9.20
N PHE A 218 -2.81 -8.93 -8.78
CA PHE A 218 -2.88 -9.31 -7.36
C PHE A 218 -1.59 -9.01 -6.61
N PHE A 219 -0.46 -9.50 -7.09
CA PHE A 219 0.85 -9.28 -6.47
C PHE A 219 1.35 -7.83 -6.64
N SER A 220 1.04 -7.17 -7.78
CA SER A 220 1.39 -5.74 -8.03
C SER A 220 0.67 -4.75 -7.12
N SER A 221 -0.40 -5.14 -6.43
CA SER A 221 -1.13 -4.22 -5.52
C SER A 221 -0.43 -3.98 -4.17
N ALA A 222 0.59 -4.78 -3.83
CA ALA A 222 1.28 -4.70 -2.54
C ALA A 222 1.98 -3.35 -2.27
N PRO A 223 2.79 -2.78 -3.20
CA PRO A 223 3.37 -1.45 -3.03
C PRO A 223 2.27 -0.39 -2.80
N VAL A 224 1.25 -0.41 -3.66
CA VAL A 224 0.19 0.61 -3.71
C VAL A 224 -0.58 0.73 -2.40
N THR A 225 -0.74 -0.41 -1.72
CA THR A 225 -1.40 -0.54 -0.41
C THR A 225 -0.47 -0.10 0.72
N ASN A 226 0.78 -0.57 0.69
CA ASN A 226 1.69 -0.49 1.84
C ASN A 226 2.45 0.83 1.91
N THR A 227 2.63 1.55 0.79
CA THR A 227 3.26 2.88 0.78
C THR A 227 2.48 3.91 1.61
N GLY A 228 1.16 3.79 1.72
CA GLY A 228 0.37 4.65 2.61
C GLY A 228 0.78 4.50 4.09
N GLY A 229 1.11 3.27 4.51
CA GLY A 229 1.69 2.98 5.82
C GLY A 229 3.07 3.61 5.97
N VAL A 230 3.99 3.34 5.03
CA VAL A 230 5.35 3.91 5.01
C VAL A 230 5.34 5.43 5.14
N LEU A 231 4.50 6.12 4.37
CA LEU A 231 4.38 7.59 4.42
C LEU A 231 3.91 8.10 5.79
N SER A 232 3.10 7.31 6.50
CA SER A 232 2.66 7.62 7.87
C SER A 232 3.70 7.29 8.94
N ASP A 233 4.52 6.26 8.72
CA ASP A 233 5.65 5.87 9.60
C ASP A 233 6.82 6.88 9.48
N LEU A 234 6.96 7.54 8.32
CA LEU A 234 8.11 8.35 7.91
C LEU A 234 7.93 9.88 8.07
N PHE A 235 6.71 10.41 7.95
CA PHE A 235 6.45 11.86 7.99
C PHE A 235 5.51 12.29 9.12
N PRO A 236 5.82 13.39 9.86
CA PRO A 236 4.87 14.00 10.79
C PRO A 236 3.66 14.56 10.04
N ALA A 237 2.52 14.65 10.72
CA ALA A 237 1.22 15.00 10.11
C ALA A 237 1.22 16.30 9.29
N SER A 238 2.05 17.29 9.65
CA SER A 238 2.23 18.55 8.92
C SER A 238 2.87 18.37 7.54
N GLN A 239 3.81 17.42 7.38
CA GLN A 239 4.53 17.15 6.12
C GLN A 239 3.85 16.05 5.30
N ARG A 240 3.17 15.11 5.98
CA ARG A 240 2.56 13.89 5.39
C ARG A 240 1.66 14.18 4.19
N GLY A 241 0.88 15.25 4.20
CA GLY A 241 -0.01 15.62 3.08
C GLY A 241 0.73 15.93 1.78
N ILE A 242 1.92 16.54 1.84
CA ILE A 242 2.74 16.83 0.64
C ILE A 242 3.34 15.53 0.09
N ALA A 243 3.79 14.63 0.97
CA ALA A 243 4.37 13.34 0.57
C ALA A 243 3.31 12.38 -0.01
N ILE A 244 2.06 12.42 0.50
CA ILE A 244 0.92 11.70 -0.10
C ILE A 244 0.59 12.27 -1.49
N ALA A 245 0.60 13.60 -1.66
CA ALA A 245 0.33 14.22 -2.96
C ALA A 245 1.40 13.92 -4.02
N SER A 246 2.69 13.88 -3.66
CA SER A 246 3.76 13.48 -4.59
C SER A 246 3.71 11.99 -4.94
N TYR A 247 3.44 11.13 -3.96
CA TYR A 247 3.18 9.71 -4.18
C TYR A 247 1.98 9.47 -5.13
N ALA A 248 0.90 10.24 -4.97
CA ALA A 248 -0.28 10.13 -5.80
C ALA A 248 -0.02 10.46 -7.28
N MET A 249 0.96 11.31 -7.61
CA MET A 249 1.36 11.51 -9.01
C MET A 249 1.94 10.22 -9.62
N ALA A 250 2.73 9.45 -8.87
CA ALA A 250 3.28 8.18 -9.36
C ALA A 250 2.19 7.14 -9.68
N VAL A 251 1.09 7.14 -8.91
CA VAL A 251 -0.12 6.32 -9.18
C VAL A 251 -0.75 6.66 -10.54
N VAL A 252 -0.67 7.91 -10.98
CA VAL A 252 -1.33 8.43 -12.21
C VAL A 252 -0.40 8.44 -13.43
N ILE A 253 0.91 8.55 -13.23
CA ILE A 253 1.92 8.47 -14.29
C ILE A 253 1.88 7.09 -14.99
N GLY A 254 1.75 6.00 -14.23
CA GLY A 254 1.66 4.64 -14.78
C GLY A 254 0.54 4.47 -15.83
N PRO A 255 -0.74 4.73 -15.50
CA PRO A 255 -1.87 4.57 -16.42
C PRO A 255 -1.87 5.50 -17.63
N VAL A 256 -1.10 6.59 -17.60
CA VAL A 256 -0.95 7.52 -18.73
C VAL A 256 0.16 7.08 -19.68
N PHE A 257 1.34 6.72 -19.17
CA PHE A 257 2.46 6.35 -20.03
C PHE A 257 2.39 4.89 -20.53
N GLY A 258 1.69 4.01 -19.81
CA GLY A 258 1.48 2.61 -20.20
C GLY A 258 0.91 2.47 -21.61
N PRO A 259 -0.22 3.11 -21.97
CA PRO A 259 -0.77 3.07 -23.33
C PRO A 259 0.16 3.69 -24.38
N ILE A 260 0.79 4.83 -24.08
CA ILE A 260 1.67 5.53 -25.04
C ILE A 260 2.88 4.66 -25.42
N VAL A 261 3.56 4.06 -24.43
CA VAL A 261 4.72 3.19 -24.70
C VAL A 261 4.27 1.81 -25.18
N GLY A 262 3.13 1.31 -24.69
CA GLY A 262 2.49 0.10 -25.21
C GLY A 262 2.23 0.21 -26.72
N ALA A 263 1.65 1.31 -27.19
CA ALA A 263 1.45 1.59 -28.61
C ALA A 263 2.78 1.69 -29.38
N ALA A 264 3.80 2.33 -28.82
CA ALA A 264 5.13 2.41 -29.43
C ALA A 264 5.79 1.02 -29.64
N LEU A 265 5.53 0.06 -28.74
CA LEU A 265 5.98 -1.33 -28.87
C LEU A 265 5.10 -2.13 -29.86
N VAL A 266 3.77 -2.00 -29.74
CA VAL A 266 2.77 -2.73 -30.54
C VAL A 266 2.85 -2.40 -32.03
N VAL A 267 3.17 -1.15 -32.39
CA VAL A 267 3.38 -0.69 -33.77
C VAL A 267 4.62 -1.32 -34.43
N GLN A 268 5.62 -1.77 -33.65
CA GLN A 268 6.85 -2.32 -34.20
C GLN A 268 6.69 -3.81 -34.57
N PRO A 269 6.89 -4.22 -35.84
CA PRO A 269 6.60 -5.58 -36.30
C PRO A 269 7.31 -6.71 -35.53
N GLY A 270 8.52 -6.44 -35.02
CA GLY A 270 9.30 -7.40 -34.23
C GLY A 270 8.99 -7.43 -32.73
N LEU A 271 8.19 -6.50 -32.20
CA LEU A 271 7.90 -6.37 -30.77
C LEU A 271 6.46 -6.76 -30.44
N ARG A 272 5.46 -6.21 -31.16
CA ARG A 272 4.03 -6.58 -31.01
C ARG A 272 3.53 -6.44 -29.55
N TRP A 273 2.36 -6.99 -29.23
CA TRP A 273 1.80 -6.94 -27.87
C TRP A 273 2.65 -7.62 -26.79
N ARG A 274 3.36 -8.72 -27.10
CA ARG A 274 4.10 -9.51 -26.10
C ARG A 274 5.18 -8.70 -25.37
N TRP A 275 5.82 -7.77 -26.08
CA TRP A 275 6.85 -6.93 -25.51
C TRP A 275 6.32 -5.86 -24.55
N THR A 276 5.02 -5.54 -24.52
CA THR A 276 4.49 -4.64 -23.48
C THR A 276 4.54 -5.28 -22.09
N GLU A 277 4.27 -6.59 -22.01
CA GLU A 277 4.37 -7.37 -20.78
C GLU A 277 5.83 -7.70 -20.42
N TYR A 278 6.70 -7.98 -21.40
CA TYR A 278 8.14 -8.14 -21.14
C TYR A 278 8.80 -6.85 -20.64
N ILE A 279 8.52 -5.69 -21.26
CA ILE A 279 9.01 -4.39 -20.78
C ILE A 279 8.48 -4.10 -19.37
N THR A 280 7.23 -4.46 -19.08
CA THR A 280 6.65 -4.36 -17.74
C THR A 280 7.41 -5.20 -16.71
N GLY A 281 7.70 -6.47 -17.02
CA GLY A 281 8.51 -7.35 -16.16
C GLY A 281 9.94 -6.82 -15.96
N ILE A 282 10.58 -6.28 -17.00
CA ILE A 282 11.93 -5.66 -16.93
C ILE A 282 11.91 -4.42 -16.03
N ILE A 283 10.92 -3.53 -16.19
CA ILE A 283 10.77 -2.32 -15.37
C ILE A 283 10.50 -2.70 -13.91
N GLN A 284 9.66 -3.72 -13.66
CA GLN A 284 9.41 -4.24 -12.31
C GLN A 284 10.69 -4.82 -11.67
N LEU A 285 11.45 -5.67 -12.37
CA LEU A 285 12.72 -6.20 -11.84
C LEU A 285 13.79 -5.12 -11.62
N PHE A 286 13.88 -4.11 -12.51
CA PHE A 286 14.82 -3.01 -12.35
C PHE A 286 14.55 -2.19 -11.08
N VAL A 287 13.29 -1.80 -10.85
CA VAL A 287 12.91 -1.06 -9.64
C VAL A 287 13.03 -1.95 -8.39
N LEU A 288 12.69 -3.25 -8.48
CA LEU A 288 12.91 -4.22 -7.39
C LEU A 288 14.39 -4.30 -6.99
N VAL A 289 15.33 -4.31 -7.94
CA VAL A 289 16.78 -4.34 -7.64
C VAL A 289 17.22 -3.06 -6.93
N LEU A 290 16.71 -1.89 -7.34
CA LEU A 290 16.95 -0.63 -6.63
C LEU A 290 16.37 -0.69 -5.20
N ASP A 291 15.16 -1.22 -5.03
CA ASP A 291 14.52 -1.37 -3.72
C ASP A 291 15.26 -2.36 -2.81
N VAL A 292 15.77 -3.46 -3.34
CA VAL A 292 16.62 -4.40 -2.56
C VAL A 292 17.86 -3.68 -2.04
N ILE A 293 18.54 -2.90 -2.89
CA ILE A 293 19.83 -2.24 -2.60
C ILE A 293 19.69 -0.99 -1.70
N PHE A 294 18.64 -0.18 -1.89
CA PHE A 294 18.52 1.16 -1.30
C PHE A 294 17.34 1.36 -0.33
N LEU A 295 16.33 0.48 -0.34
CA LEU A 295 15.16 0.64 0.53
C LEU A 295 15.44 0.07 1.93
N ASP A 296 15.24 0.87 2.97
CA ASP A 296 15.31 0.41 4.35
C ASP A 296 13.92 0.06 4.90
N GLU A 297 13.88 -0.88 5.87
CA GLU A 297 12.66 -1.13 6.64
C GLU A 297 12.32 0.11 7.49
N SER A 298 11.05 0.51 7.43
CA SER A 298 10.51 1.73 8.04
C SER A 298 9.46 1.43 9.10
N TYR A 299 9.00 0.19 9.27
CA TYR A 299 8.00 -0.16 10.27
C TYR A 299 8.56 -0.04 11.70
N PRO A 300 8.06 0.89 12.55
CA PRO A 300 8.67 1.16 13.86
C PRO A 300 8.72 -0.07 14.80
N PRO A 301 7.68 -0.92 14.90
CA PRO A 301 7.75 -2.12 15.73
C PRO A 301 8.84 -3.11 15.30
N ARG A 302 9.06 -3.32 13.98
CA ARG A 302 10.12 -4.22 13.50
C ARG A 302 11.52 -3.63 13.68
N LEU A 303 11.64 -2.29 13.73
CA LEU A 303 12.88 -1.61 14.11
C LEU A 303 13.18 -1.80 15.62
N LEU A 304 12.16 -1.83 16.49
CA LEU A 304 12.33 -2.21 17.89
C LEU A 304 12.74 -3.69 18.05
N VAL A 305 12.16 -4.63 17.31
CA VAL A 305 12.63 -6.04 17.31
C VAL A 305 14.12 -6.14 16.97
N TYR A 306 14.59 -5.36 15.99
CA TYR A 306 16.02 -5.31 15.66
C TYR A 306 16.87 -4.67 16.78
N LYS A 307 16.36 -3.63 17.44
CA LYS A 307 17.00 -3.00 18.62
C LYS A 307 17.10 -3.99 19.79
N ALA A 308 16.01 -4.69 20.12
CA ALA A 308 15.95 -5.70 21.17
C ALA A 308 16.91 -6.86 20.92
N ARG A 309 16.88 -7.47 19.72
CA ARG A 309 17.84 -8.53 19.35
C ARG A 309 19.28 -8.07 19.45
N ARG A 310 19.60 -6.85 19.01
CA ARG A 310 20.94 -6.27 19.17
C ARG A 310 21.33 -6.12 20.65
N LEU A 311 20.42 -5.62 21.50
CA LEU A 311 20.67 -5.45 22.93
C LEU A 311 20.84 -6.79 23.68
N ARG A 312 20.09 -7.85 23.32
CA ARG A 312 20.32 -9.22 23.82
C ARG A 312 21.78 -9.63 23.64
N HIS A 313 22.30 -9.55 22.41
CA HIS A 313 23.67 -9.94 22.09
C HIS A 313 24.76 -8.98 22.61
N GLN A 314 24.44 -7.73 22.94
CA GLN A 314 25.41 -6.77 23.50
C GLN A 314 25.46 -6.76 25.03
N SER A 315 24.36 -7.13 25.72
CA SER A 315 24.26 -7.13 27.18
C SER A 315 24.38 -8.53 27.80
N GLY A 316 24.07 -9.58 27.05
CA GLY A 316 23.86 -10.92 27.59
C GLY A 316 22.52 -11.11 28.31
N ASN A 317 21.69 -10.07 28.46
CA ASN A 317 20.34 -10.23 28.97
C ASN A 317 19.41 -10.74 27.86
N TRP A 318 19.07 -12.03 27.93
CA TRP A 318 18.18 -12.70 26.98
C TRP A 318 16.69 -12.43 27.22
N ALA A 319 16.32 -11.86 28.38
CA ALA A 319 14.94 -11.50 28.71
C ALA A 319 14.48 -10.22 27.99
N LEU A 320 15.39 -9.39 27.48
CA LEU A 320 15.06 -8.18 26.74
C LEU A 320 14.16 -8.49 25.53
N HIS A 321 12.99 -7.86 25.40
CA HIS A 321 12.11 -8.03 24.24
C HIS A 321 11.42 -6.74 23.82
N ALA A 322 11.11 -6.65 22.52
CA ALA A 322 10.23 -5.62 22.01
C ALA A 322 8.77 -6.05 22.22
N LYS A 323 7.89 -5.10 22.51
CA LYS A 323 6.43 -5.33 22.67
C LYS A 323 5.74 -6.04 21.49
N PHE A 324 6.40 -6.07 20.33
CA PHE A 324 5.93 -6.74 19.12
C PHE A 324 6.27 -8.24 19.07
N GLU A 325 7.21 -8.72 19.90
CA GLU A 325 7.52 -10.15 20.06
C GLU A 325 6.51 -10.85 21.01
N GLU A 326 5.86 -10.10 21.91
CA GLU A 326 4.73 -10.55 22.74
C GLU A 326 3.43 -10.81 21.92
N TRP A 327 3.36 -10.35 20.67
CA TRP A 327 2.09 -10.30 19.93
C TRP A 327 1.91 -11.52 19.01
N ASP A 328 1.31 -12.58 19.55
CA ASP A 328 0.85 -13.74 18.77
C ASP A 328 -0.26 -13.35 17.80
N VAL A 329 0.13 -13.01 16.56
CA VAL A 329 -0.81 -12.63 15.51
C VAL A 329 -1.38 -13.86 14.82
N SER A 330 -2.60 -14.25 15.21
CA SER A 330 -3.43 -15.11 14.37
C SER A 330 -3.67 -14.43 13.02
N VAL A 331 -3.05 -14.97 11.95
CA VAL A 331 -3.26 -14.51 10.57
C VAL A 331 -4.74 -14.56 10.20
N THR A 332 -5.50 -15.50 10.76
CA THR A 332 -6.95 -15.63 10.59
C THR A 332 -7.75 -14.50 11.26
N GLU A 333 -7.32 -14.03 12.44
CA GLU A 333 -7.94 -12.87 13.10
C GLU A 333 -7.59 -11.58 12.36
N LEU A 334 -6.34 -11.43 11.92
CA LEU A 334 -5.91 -10.30 11.12
C LEU A 334 -6.64 -10.29 9.76
N ALA A 335 -6.81 -11.44 9.11
CA ALA A 335 -7.62 -11.61 7.91
C ALA A 335 -9.08 -11.21 8.17
N HIS A 336 -9.73 -11.66 9.25
CA HIS A 336 -11.09 -11.18 9.59
C HIS A 336 -11.15 -9.66 9.78
N LYS A 337 -10.17 -9.09 10.50
CA LYS A 337 -10.04 -7.66 10.75
C LYS A 337 -9.82 -6.83 9.47
N PHE A 338 -9.23 -7.39 8.42
CA PHE A 338 -8.92 -6.69 7.16
C PHE A 338 -9.74 -7.13 5.94
N LEU A 339 -10.46 -8.24 5.98
CA LEU A 339 -11.43 -8.66 4.95
C LEU A 339 -12.83 -8.14 5.27
N VAL A 340 -13.33 -8.30 6.51
CA VAL A 340 -14.72 -7.99 6.84
C VAL A 340 -14.94 -6.51 7.12
N ARG A 341 -13.99 -5.85 7.80
CA ARG A 341 -14.14 -4.43 8.20
C ARG A 341 -14.18 -3.44 7.03
N PRO A 342 -13.46 -3.61 5.90
CA PRO A 342 -13.63 -2.76 4.73
C PRO A 342 -15.08 -2.72 4.22
N PHE A 343 -15.76 -3.85 4.11
CA PHE A 343 -17.16 -3.90 3.68
C PHE A 343 -18.09 -3.28 4.74
N GLN A 344 -17.87 -3.54 6.03
CA GLN A 344 -18.63 -2.88 7.11
C GLN A 344 -18.47 -1.34 7.11
N LEU A 345 -17.27 -0.84 6.82
CA LEU A 345 -17.00 0.58 6.65
C LEU A 345 -17.68 1.12 5.39
N LEU A 346 -17.64 0.39 4.28
CA LEU A 346 -18.28 0.77 3.01
C LEU A 346 -19.81 0.89 3.14
N MET A 347 -20.44 0.13 4.05
CA MET A 347 -21.86 0.29 4.40
C MET A 347 -22.17 1.55 5.23
N THR A 348 -21.16 2.30 5.70
CA THR A 348 -21.39 3.62 6.31
C THR A 348 -21.56 4.69 5.22
N PRO A 349 -22.57 5.59 5.30
CA PRO A 349 -22.88 6.50 4.20
C PRO A 349 -21.76 7.50 3.86
N ILE A 350 -20.87 7.79 4.82
CA ILE A 350 -19.69 8.64 4.59
C ILE A 350 -18.68 7.89 3.71
N CYS A 351 -18.30 6.66 4.08
CA CYS A 351 -17.36 5.88 3.30
C CYS A 351 -17.98 5.49 1.94
N ALA A 352 -19.25 5.09 1.91
CA ALA A 352 -19.99 4.76 0.69
C ALA A 352 -19.87 5.86 -0.37
N LEU A 353 -20.30 7.09 -0.05
CA LEU A 353 -20.35 8.19 -1.03
C LEU A 353 -18.97 8.71 -1.42
N VAL A 354 -18.02 8.80 -0.47
CA VAL A 354 -16.65 9.25 -0.75
C VAL A 354 -15.90 8.20 -1.59
N ALA A 355 -16.02 6.92 -1.23
CA ALA A 355 -15.40 5.83 -1.99
C ALA A 355 -16.06 5.67 -3.36
N LEU A 356 -17.39 5.75 -3.47
CA LEU A 356 -18.10 5.70 -4.75
C LEU A 356 -17.60 6.80 -5.70
N TYR A 357 -17.48 8.04 -5.24
CA TYR A 357 -17.04 9.13 -6.10
C TYR A 357 -15.56 8.98 -6.53
N ALA A 358 -14.66 8.63 -5.59
CA ALA A 358 -13.26 8.36 -5.92
C ALA A 358 -13.07 7.15 -6.85
N SER A 359 -13.90 6.11 -6.67
CA SER A 359 -13.92 4.90 -7.50
C SER A 359 -14.45 5.20 -8.89
N PHE A 360 -15.52 5.98 -9.00
CA PHE A 360 -16.09 6.42 -10.26
C PHE A 360 -15.08 7.25 -11.08
N CYS A 361 -14.47 8.28 -10.49
CA CYS A 361 -13.49 9.11 -11.20
C CYS A 361 -12.24 8.31 -11.65
N TYR A 362 -11.81 7.31 -10.86
CA TYR A 362 -10.73 6.41 -11.26
C TYR A 362 -11.19 5.37 -12.29
N GLY A 363 -12.45 4.92 -12.26
CA GLY A 363 -13.06 4.10 -13.30
C GLY A 363 -13.07 4.80 -14.65
N ILE A 364 -13.38 6.11 -14.68
CA ILE A 364 -13.31 6.95 -15.88
C ILE A 364 -11.88 7.06 -16.44
N LEU A 365 -10.83 7.15 -15.59
CA LEU A 365 -9.44 7.10 -16.05
C LEU A 365 -9.15 5.82 -16.84
N TYR A 366 -9.72 4.68 -16.41
CA TYR A 366 -9.53 3.38 -17.08
C TYR A 366 -10.48 3.16 -18.27
N MET A 367 -11.71 3.71 -18.21
CA MET A 367 -12.61 3.82 -19.38
C MET A 367 -11.90 4.47 -20.57
N GLN A 368 -10.99 5.41 -20.29
CA GLN A 368 -10.24 6.11 -21.32
C GLN A 368 -9.30 5.20 -22.12
N LEU A 369 -8.90 4.04 -21.59
CA LEU A 369 -8.11 3.02 -22.30
C LEU A 369 -8.82 2.44 -23.53
N GLY A 370 -10.15 2.52 -23.60
CA GLY A 370 -10.92 2.25 -24.83
C GLY A 370 -11.35 3.55 -25.54
N ALA A 371 -11.76 4.58 -24.78
CA ALA A 371 -12.30 5.80 -25.38
C ALA A 371 -11.27 6.64 -26.17
N ILE A 372 -10.00 6.72 -25.77
CA ILE A 372 -8.98 7.45 -26.57
C ILE A 372 -8.71 6.75 -27.93
N PRO A 373 -8.42 5.43 -27.99
CA PRO A 373 -8.30 4.71 -29.25
C PRO A 373 -9.50 4.87 -30.18
N ILE A 374 -10.73 4.82 -29.67
CA ILE A 374 -11.95 5.02 -30.47
C ILE A 374 -12.05 6.47 -31.00
N ILE A 375 -11.80 7.48 -30.16
CA ILE A 375 -11.95 8.90 -30.54
C ILE A 375 -10.89 9.34 -31.56
N PHE A 376 -9.64 8.91 -31.40
CA PHE A 376 -8.52 9.39 -32.22
C PHE A 376 -8.08 8.38 -33.29
N GLY A 377 -8.02 7.09 -32.94
CA GLY A 377 -7.71 6.00 -33.88
C GLY A 377 -8.87 5.71 -34.83
N GLU A 378 -10.02 5.26 -34.31
CA GLU A 378 -11.14 4.85 -35.16
C GLU A 378 -11.81 6.05 -35.86
N HIS A 379 -12.35 7.02 -35.12
CA HIS A 379 -13.13 8.12 -35.69
C HIS A 379 -12.28 9.14 -36.49
N ARG A 380 -11.02 9.36 -36.13
CA ARG A 380 -10.14 10.36 -36.77
C ARG A 380 -9.02 9.74 -37.60
N HIS A 381 -8.96 8.41 -37.70
CA HIS A 381 -8.00 7.65 -38.51
C HIS A 381 -6.52 7.96 -38.17
N TRP A 382 -6.21 8.29 -36.92
CA TRP A 382 -4.83 8.48 -36.47
C TRP A 382 -4.12 7.12 -36.34
N LYS A 383 -2.81 7.12 -36.58
CA LYS A 383 -1.95 5.94 -36.33
C LYS A 383 -1.91 5.63 -34.83
N LEU A 384 -1.78 4.35 -34.47
CA LEU A 384 -1.89 3.85 -33.09
C LEU A 384 -0.98 4.54 -32.06
N LEU A 385 0.22 5.01 -32.41
CA LEU A 385 1.05 5.77 -31.46
C LEU A 385 0.53 7.22 -31.28
N PRO A 386 0.30 8.00 -32.35
CA PRO A 386 -0.41 9.28 -32.25
C PRO A 386 -1.77 9.24 -31.55
N SER A 387 -2.57 8.16 -31.68
CA SER A 387 -3.88 8.07 -31.02
C SER A 387 -3.78 8.08 -29.49
N GLU A 388 -2.69 7.60 -28.90
CA GLU A 388 -2.53 7.55 -27.43
C GLU A 388 -1.94 8.84 -26.83
N LEU A 389 -1.34 9.72 -27.62
CA LEU A 389 -0.75 10.98 -27.12
C LEU A 389 -1.72 11.88 -26.32
N PRO A 390 -3.04 11.92 -26.57
CA PRO A 390 -4.02 12.60 -25.73
C PRO A 390 -4.05 12.17 -24.24
N PHE A 391 -3.51 11.00 -23.87
CA PHE A 391 -3.31 10.64 -22.45
C PHE A 391 -2.39 11.64 -21.72
N LEU A 392 -1.47 12.29 -22.42
CA LEU A 392 -0.63 13.35 -21.85
C LEU A 392 -1.45 14.56 -21.37
N ALA A 393 -2.60 14.85 -21.97
CA ALA A 393 -3.48 15.93 -21.52
C ALA A 393 -4.09 15.62 -20.15
N ILE A 394 -4.46 14.36 -19.90
CA ILE A 394 -4.94 13.90 -18.59
C ILE A 394 -3.84 14.05 -17.53
N LEU A 395 -2.59 13.71 -17.87
CA LEU A 395 -1.45 13.93 -16.97
C LEU A 395 -1.16 15.42 -16.72
N LEU A 396 -1.21 16.28 -17.73
CA LEU A 396 -1.07 17.72 -17.55
C LEU A 396 -2.17 18.27 -16.64
N GLY A 397 -3.41 17.79 -16.78
CA GLY A 397 -4.51 18.07 -15.87
C GLY A 397 -4.24 17.58 -14.45
N ALA A 398 -3.76 16.34 -14.30
CA ALA A 398 -3.42 15.77 -13.00
C ALA A 398 -2.28 16.54 -12.31
N ILE A 399 -1.27 17.00 -13.06
CA ILE A 399 -0.17 17.85 -12.56
C ILE A 399 -0.71 19.19 -12.05
N THR A 400 -1.58 19.88 -12.79
CA THR A 400 -2.15 21.16 -12.33
C THR A 400 -3.11 20.94 -11.15
N GLY A 401 -3.86 19.85 -11.14
CA GLY A 401 -4.65 19.39 -9.99
C GLY A 401 -3.81 19.09 -8.75
N ALA A 402 -2.61 18.54 -8.91
CA ALA A 402 -1.65 18.29 -7.84
C ALA A 402 -1.07 19.59 -7.28
N VAL A 403 -0.71 20.54 -8.15
CA VAL A 403 -0.27 21.89 -7.76
C VAL A 403 -1.35 22.62 -6.96
N ILE A 404 -2.62 22.57 -7.41
CA ILE A 404 -3.78 23.11 -6.67
C ILE A 404 -3.91 22.47 -5.29
N ASN A 405 -3.79 21.14 -5.19
CA ASN A 405 -3.86 20.43 -3.91
C ASN A 405 -2.69 20.77 -2.97
N VAL A 406 -1.47 20.92 -3.48
CA VAL A 406 -0.30 21.35 -2.67
C VAL A 406 -0.49 22.78 -2.16
N PHE A 407 -0.98 23.72 -2.98
CA PHE A 407 -1.34 25.05 -2.51
C PHE A 407 -2.42 25.03 -1.43
N ASN A 408 -3.49 24.24 -1.61
CA ASN A 408 -4.52 24.07 -0.57
C ASN A 408 -3.95 23.44 0.71
N GLN A 409 -3.06 22.46 0.62
CA GLN A 409 -2.40 21.84 1.77
C GLN A 409 -1.50 22.83 2.53
N LEU A 410 -0.82 23.74 1.83
CA LEU A 410 -0.04 24.83 2.45
C LEU A 410 -0.94 25.84 3.18
N VAL A 411 -2.09 26.21 2.59
CA VAL A 411 -3.08 27.10 3.22
C VAL A 411 -3.76 26.42 4.42
N TYR A 412 -4.10 25.14 4.30
CA TYR A 412 -4.61 24.29 5.39
C TYR A 412 -3.61 24.26 6.54
N ASN A 413 -2.35 23.94 6.28
CA ASN A 413 -1.28 23.88 7.27
C ASN A 413 -1.05 25.24 7.97
N ARG A 414 -1.15 26.37 7.26
CA ARG A 414 -1.05 27.72 7.87
C ARG A 414 -2.22 28.07 8.79
N LYS A 415 -3.40 27.47 8.57
CA LYS A 415 -4.57 27.59 9.44
C LYS A 415 -4.64 26.47 10.51
N ALA A 416 -3.66 25.56 10.54
CA ALA A 416 -3.69 24.35 11.36
C ALA A 416 -3.08 24.54 12.76
N GLY A 417 -3.81 25.22 13.65
CA GLY A 417 -3.50 25.31 15.09
C GLY A 417 -3.68 24.00 15.86
N GLY A 418 -3.05 22.90 15.42
CA GLY A 418 -2.98 21.62 16.12
C GLY A 418 -4.18 20.67 15.97
N LYS A 419 -5.42 21.17 15.86
CA LYS A 419 -6.63 20.33 15.65
C LYS A 419 -7.51 20.91 14.55
N VAL A 420 -7.63 20.21 13.41
CA VAL A 420 -8.29 20.72 12.20
C VAL A 420 -9.43 19.81 11.75
N ALA A 421 -10.50 20.41 11.24
CA ALA A 421 -11.65 19.73 10.66
C ALA A 421 -11.30 19.14 9.27
N PRO A 422 -11.43 17.82 9.03
CA PRO A 422 -11.11 17.18 7.74
C PRO A 422 -11.88 17.77 6.55
N GLU A 423 -13.05 18.36 6.82
CA GLU A 423 -13.86 19.09 5.83
C GLU A 423 -13.07 20.20 5.10
N LEU A 424 -12.04 20.79 5.73
CA LEU A 424 -11.18 21.81 5.09
C LEU A 424 -10.27 21.26 3.98
N ARG A 425 -10.27 19.94 3.71
CA ARG A 425 -9.65 19.33 2.53
C ARG A 425 -10.58 19.24 1.30
N LEU A 426 -11.87 19.53 1.45
CA LEU A 426 -12.85 19.41 0.38
C LEU A 426 -12.90 20.57 -0.65
N PRO A 427 -12.42 21.82 -0.42
CA PRO A 427 -12.53 22.88 -1.43
C PRO A 427 -11.92 22.56 -2.81
N PRO A 428 -10.75 21.89 -2.94
CA PRO A 428 -10.24 21.44 -4.24
C PRO A 428 -11.15 20.41 -4.93
N MET A 429 -11.79 19.53 -4.15
CA MET A 429 -12.77 18.55 -4.65
C MET A 429 -14.02 19.24 -5.20
N MET A 430 -14.51 20.26 -4.50
CA MET A 430 -15.69 21.05 -4.90
C MET A 430 -15.46 21.74 -6.25
N PHE A 431 -14.28 22.32 -6.47
CA PHE A 431 -13.88 22.91 -7.76
C PHE A 431 -13.63 21.83 -8.84
N GLY A 432 -12.90 20.77 -8.49
CA GLY A 432 -12.62 19.64 -9.37
C GLY A 432 -13.88 18.92 -9.88
N SER A 433 -14.95 18.88 -9.07
CA SER A 433 -16.23 18.25 -9.41
C SER A 433 -16.86 18.85 -10.68
N PHE A 434 -16.87 20.18 -10.80
CA PHE A 434 -17.38 20.86 -11.99
C PHE A 434 -16.47 20.65 -13.20
N LEU A 435 -15.14 20.80 -13.04
CA LEU A 435 -14.19 20.59 -14.14
C LEU A 435 -14.20 19.14 -14.66
N PHE A 436 -14.36 18.15 -13.78
CA PHE A 436 -14.47 16.74 -14.16
C PHE A 436 -15.70 16.49 -15.03
N SER A 437 -16.87 16.97 -14.59
CA SER A 437 -18.13 16.79 -15.32
C SER A 437 -18.14 17.56 -16.64
N SER A 438 -17.71 18.82 -16.64
CA SER A 438 -17.58 19.61 -17.87
C SER A 438 -16.55 19.00 -18.84
N GLY A 439 -15.44 18.45 -18.34
CA GLY A 439 -14.43 17.76 -19.15
C GLY A 439 -15.00 16.56 -19.90
N LEU A 440 -15.84 15.76 -19.25
CA LEU A 440 -16.55 14.65 -19.89
C LEU A 440 -17.49 15.12 -21.01
N PHE A 441 -18.34 16.12 -20.76
CA PHE A 441 -19.24 16.64 -21.80
C PHE A 441 -18.48 17.27 -22.96
N VAL A 442 -17.42 18.05 -22.71
CA VAL A 442 -16.56 18.61 -23.76
C VAL A 442 -15.91 17.49 -24.59
N THR A 443 -15.32 16.48 -23.93
CA THR A 443 -14.70 15.34 -24.62
C THR A 443 -15.70 14.59 -25.51
N GLY A 444 -16.89 14.30 -24.98
CA GLY A 444 -17.94 13.57 -25.69
C GLY A 444 -18.48 14.33 -26.89
N TRP A 445 -18.92 15.59 -26.71
CA TRP A 445 -19.56 16.36 -27.77
C TRP A 445 -18.61 16.94 -28.80
N THR A 446 -17.30 17.01 -28.52
CA THR A 446 -16.27 17.46 -29.47
C THR A 446 -15.39 16.34 -30.05
N SER A 447 -15.70 15.07 -29.76
CA SER A 447 -14.96 13.92 -30.31
C SER A 447 -15.02 13.87 -31.84
N ASP A 448 -16.19 14.18 -32.40
CA ASP A 448 -16.52 14.17 -33.83
C ASP A 448 -15.46 14.89 -34.70
N PRO A 449 -14.96 14.25 -35.79
CA PRO A 449 -13.95 14.82 -36.69
C PRO A 449 -14.22 16.24 -37.19
N LYS A 450 -15.49 16.68 -37.29
CA LYS A 450 -15.85 18.06 -37.68
C LYS A 450 -15.32 19.14 -36.73
N PHE A 451 -15.00 18.78 -35.48
CA PHE A 451 -14.40 19.68 -34.52
C PHE A 451 -12.87 19.56 -34.50
N PRO A 452 -12.13 20.68 -34.26
CA PRO A 452 -10.68 20.63 -34.11
C PRO A 452 -10.24 19.63 -33.04
N TRP A 453 -9.19 18.85 -33.34
CA TRP A 453 -8.68 17.78 -32.46
C TRP A 453 -8.32 18.26 -31.04
N ILE A 454 -8.00 19.55 -30.88
CA ILE A 454 -7.65 20.15 -29.59
C ILE A 454 -8.85 20.29 -28.64
N ALA A 455 -10.08 20.35 -29.16
CA ALA A 455 -11.29 20.48 -28.34
C ALA A 455 -11.53 19.28 -27.40
N PRO A 456 -11.53 18.01 -27.87
CA PRO A 456 -11.64 16.87 -26.96
C PRO A 456 -10.40 16.73 -26.07
N VAL A 457 -9.21 17.13 -26.54
CA VAL A 457 -7.97 17.15 -25.73
C VAL A 457 -8.06 18.12 -24.54
N ILE A 458 -8.70 19.29 -24.71
CA ILE A 458 -9.02 20.20 -23.60
C ILE A 458 -10.00 19.56 -22.61
N GLY A 459 -11.01 18.82 -23.12
CA GLY A 459 -11.92 18.03 -22.28
C GLY A 459 -11.21 16.96 -21.44
N LEU A 460 -10.23 16.27 -22.03
CA LEU A 460 -9.38 15.28 -21.34
C LEU A 460 -8.51 15.94 -20.26
N TYR A 461 -7.95 17.13 -20.53
CA TYR A 461 -7.21 17.92 -19.53
C TYR A 461 -8.09 18.31 -18.34
N MET A 462 -9.31 18.80 -18.59
CA MET A 462 -10.27 19.15 -17.53
C MET A 462 -10.67 17.91 -16.70
N THR A 463 -10.89 16.77 -17.37
CA THR A 463 -11.14 15.47 -16.75
C THR A 463 -9.96 15.04 -15.85
N GLY A 464 -8.71 15.19 -16.30
CA GLY A 464 -7.52 14.85 -15.51
C GLY A 464 -7.34 15.72 -14.25
N LEU A 465 -7.59 17.02 -14.36
CA LEU A 465 -7.53 17.97 -13.25
C LEU A 465 -8.61 17.68 -12.20
N GLY A 466 -9.85 17.49 -12.66
CA GLY A 466 -10.96 17.09 -11.81
C GLY A 466 -10.71 15.75 -11.12
N PHE A 467 -10.26 14.74 -11.88
CA PHE A 467 -9.91 13.42 -11.34
C PHE A 467 -8.89 13.51 -10.20
N PHE A 468 -7.74 14.18 -10.41
CA PHE A 468 -6.70 14.22 -9.39
C PHE A 468 -7.14 14.97 -8.13
N THR A 469 -7.84 16.10 -8.29
CA THR A 469 -8.32 16.91 -7.16
C THR A 469 -9.36 16.16 -6.33
N ILE A 470 -10.33 15.50 -6.97
CA ILE A 470 -11.34 14.67 -6.32
C ILE A 470 -10.69 13.46 -5.62
N PHE A 471 -9.86 12.70 -6.35
CA PHE A 471 -9.27 11.46 -5.85
C PHE A 471 -8.38 11.68 -4.61
N GLN A 472 -7.56 12.73 -4.62
CA GLN A 472 -6.73 13.09 -3.47
C GLN A 472 -7.52 13.62 -2.29
N ALA A 473 -8.51 14.48 -2.50
CA ALA A 473 -9.34 14.98 -1.40
C ALA A 473 -10.13 13.85 -0.73
N ALA A 474 -10.69 12.93 -1.52
CA ALA A 474 -11.42 11.77 -1.03
C ALA A 474 -10.55 10.84 -0.15
N LEU A 475 -9.38 10.42 -0.65
CA LEU A 475 -8.44 9.60 0.14
C LEU A 475 -8.01 10.30 1.44
N ASN A 476 -7.64 11.57 1.36
CA ASN A 476 -7.19 12.34 2.52
C ASN A 476 -8.32 12.61 3.53
N TYR A 477 -9.57 12.79 3.08
CA TYR A 477 -10.74 12.92 3.95
C TYR A 477 -11.10 11.60 4.64
N LEU A 478 -10.94 10.47 3.93
CA LEU A 478 -11.23 9.13 4.44
C LEU A 478 -10.25 8.73 5.58
N VAL A 479 -8.95 8.94 5.37
CA VAL A 479 -7.90 8.70 6.38
C VAL A 479 -8.12 9.54 7.64
N ASP A 480 -8.41 10.83 7.49
CA ASP A 480 -8.62 11.74 8.63
C ASP A 480 -9.98 11.55 9.33
N THR A 481 -10.98 10.97 8.65
CA THR A 481 -12.30 10.66 9.22
C THR A 481 -12.30 9.35 10.02
N PHE A 482 -11.58 8.34 9.53
CA PHE A 482 -11.55 6.99 10.13
C PHE A 482 -10.18 6.69 10.76
N GLN A 483 -9.61 7.61 11.55
CA GLN A 483 -8.21 7.54 12.01
C GLN A 483 -7.82 6.18 12.64
N LYS A 484 -8.70 5.58 13.46
CA LYS A 484 -8.50 4.27 14.11
C LYS A 484 -8.61 3.06 13.15
N TYR A 485 -9.18 3.25 11.97
CA TYR A 485 -9.48 2.22 10.97
C TYR A 485 -9.04 2.62 9.55
N ALA A 486 -8.08 3.54 9.43
CA ALA A 486 -7.77 4.23 8.17
C ALA A 486 -7.30 3.26 7.08
N ALA A 487 -6.50 2.25 7.44
CA ALA A 487 -6.08 1.20 6.51
C ALA A 487 -7.27 0.39 5.96
N SER A 488 -8.22 -0.02 6.81
CA SER A 488 -9.44 -0.72 6.38
C SER A 488 -10.33 0.14 5.49
N ALA A 489 -10.40 1.45 5.73
CA ALA A 489 -11.15 2.38 4.89
C ALA A 489 -10.47 2.60 3.52
N VAL A 490 -9.15 2.77 3.48
CA VAL A 490 -8.37 2.88 2.23
C VAL A 490 -8.42 1.58 1.42
N ALA A 491 -8.46 0.42 2.09
CA ALA A 491 -8.71 -0.87 1.45
C ALA A 491 -10.12 -0.95 0.83
N ALA A 492 -11.17 -0.53 1.55
CA ALA A 492 -12.55 -0.48 1.03
C ALA A 492 -12.65 0.40 -0.24
N ASN A 493 -12.06 1.60 -0.18
CA ASN A 493 -11.97 2.50 -1.31
C ASN A 493 -11.17 1.89 -2.47
N THR A 494 -10.08 1.17 -2.19
CA THR A 494 -9.26 0.55 -3.24
C THR A 494 -9.96 -0.63 -3.91
N PHE A 495 -10.67 -1.47 -3.15
CA PHE A 495 -11.48 -2.55 -3.70
C PHE A 495 -12.56 -2.01 -4.64
N LEU A 496 -13.39 -1.06 -4.19
CA LEU A 496 -14.44 -0.48 -5.03
C LEU A 496 -13.86 0.22 -6.27
N ARG A 497 -12.75 0.95 -6.11
CA ARG A 497 -12.00 1.59 -7.18
C ARG A 497 -11.57 0.60 -8.26
N SER A 498 -11.07 -0.56 -7.86
CA SER A 498 -10.67 -1.63 -8.77
C SER A 498 -11.86 -2.26 -9.49
N VAL A 499 -13.02 -2.42 -8.83
CA VAL A 499 -14.24 -2.92 -9.50
C VAL A 499 -14.69 -1.95 -10.60
N PHE A 500 -14.72 -0.65 -10.32
CA PHE A 500 -15.06 0.37 -11.34
C PHE A 500 -14.02 0.42 -12.48
N ALA A 501 -12.72 0.36 -12.16
CA ALA A 501 -11.65 0.34 -13.16
C ALA A 501 -11.64 -0.93 -14.02
N ALA A 502 -12.06 -2.08 -13.47
CA ALA A 502 -12.13 -3.33 -14.21
C ALA A 502 -13.37 -3.40 -15.13
N ALA A 503 -14.51 -2.85 -14.69
CA ALA A 503 -15.78 -2.92 -15.40
C ALA A 503 -15.86 -1.92 -16.57
N PHE A 504 -15.43 -0.67 -16.38
CA PHE A 504 -15.64 0.38 -17.40
C PHE A 504 -14.94 0.12 -18.75
N PRO A 505 -13.72 -0.44 -18.83
CA PRO A 505 -13.09 -0.84 -20.09
C PRO A 505 -13.87 -1.89 -20.90
N LEU A 506 -14.65 -2.76 -20.26
CA LEU A 506 -15.49 -3.75 -20.97
C LEU A 506 -16.76 -3.12 -21.56
N VAL A 507 -17.27 -2.09 -20.90
CA VAL A 507 -18.53 -1.43 -21.30
C VAL A 507 -18.30 -0.34 -22.35
N VAL A 508 -17.15 0.36 -22.32
CA VAL A 508 -16.92 1.55 -23.16
C VAL A 508 -16.99 1.25 -24.67
N THR A 509 -16.35 0.18 -25.14
CA THR A 509 -16.30 -0.17 -26.57
C THR A 509 -17.69 -0.45 -27.15
N PRO A 510 -18.47 -1.44 -26.65
CA PRO A 510 -19.81 -1.69 -27.15
C PRO A 510 -20.76 -0.51 -26.90
N LEU A 511 -20.60 0.28 -25.82
CA LEU A 511 -21.39 1.50 -25.61
C LEU A 511 -21.12 2.54 -26.71
N TYR A 512 -19.86 2.77 -27.06
CA TYR A 512 -19.47 3.80 -28.02
C TYR A 512 -19.83 3.41 -29.46
N HIS A 513 -19.73 2.12 -29.82
CA HIS A 513 -20.14 1.62 -31.14
C HIS A 513 -21.66 1.60 -31.32
N ASN A 514 -22.45 1.29 -30.27
CA ASN A 514 -23.92 1.23 -30.39
C ASN A 514 -24.63 2.58 -30.17
N VAL A 515 -24.11 3.45 -29.29
CA VAL A 515 -24.79 4.70 -28.86
C VAL A 515 -24.05 5.96 -29.34
N GLY A 516 -22.83 5.80 -29.85
CA GLY A 516 -21.96 6.89 -30.28
C GLY A 516 -21.25 7.58 -29.10
N VAL A 517 -20.01 8.02 -29.35
CA VAL A 517 -19.16 8.69 -28.33
C VAL A 517 -19.87 9.83 -27.58
N PRO A 518 -20.63 10.76 -28.21
CA PRO A 518 -21.18 11.91 -27.49
C PRO A 518 -22.17 11.50 -26.40
N TRP A 519 -23.10 10.60 -26.71
CA TRP A 519 -24.09 10.10 -25.75
C TRP A 519 -23.48 9.08 -24.79
N GLY A 520 -22.60 8.19 -25.26
CA GLY A 520 -21.85 7.26 -24.40
C GLY A 520 -21.07 7.98 -23.31
N THR A 521 -20.33 9.03 -23.65
CA THR A 521 -19.61 9.87 -22.69
C THR A 521 -20.57 10.69 -21.80
N SER A 522 -21.68 11.17 -22.36
CA SER A 522 -22.68 11.96 -21.61
C SER A 522 -23.37 11.18 -20.51
N ILE A 523 -23.58 9.87 -20.65
CA ILE A 523 -24.09 9.00 -19.57
C ILE A 523 -23.20 9.12 -18.32
N PHE A 524 -21.89 8.97 -18.50
CA PHE A 524 -20.92 9.18 -17.42
C PHE A 524 -20.86 10.65 -16.97
N GLY A 525 -21.04 11.61 -17.89
CA GLY A 525 -21.19 13.03 -17.58
C GLY A 525 -22.34 13.30 -16.60
N PHE A 526 -23.51 12.68 -16.78
CA PHE A 526 -24.66 12.82 -15.88
C PHE A 526 -24.42 12.18 -14.51
N PHE A 527 -23.77 11.01 -14.46
CA PHE A 527 -23.32 10.44 -13.17
C PHE A 527 -22.29 11.34 -12.47
N ALA A 528 -21.40 12.00 -13.22
CA ALA A 528 -20.50 13.00 -12.64
C ALA A 528 -21.26 14.20 -12.06
N VAL A 529 -22.29 14.73 -12.76
CA VAL A 529 -23.17 15.81 -12.24
C VAL A 529 -23.85 15.38 -10.93
N ALA A 530 -24.42 14.18 -10.89
CA ALA A 530 -25.12 13.65 -9.73
C ALA A 530 -24.21 13.51 -8.48
N LEU A 531 -22.89 13.43 -8.67
CA LEU A 531 -21.89 13.35 -7.59
C LEU A 531 -21.33 14.72 -7.16
N ILE A 532 -21.53 15.80 -7.92
CA ILE A 532 -21.09 17.17 -7.54
C ILE A 532 -21.59 17.60 -6.15
N PRO A 533 -22.84 17.31 -5.71
CA PRO A 533 -23.31 17.70 -4.38
C PRO A 533 -22.59 17.01 -3.21
N VAL A 534 -21.95 15.85 -3.43
CA VAL A 534 -21.34 15.02 -2.36
C VAL A 534 -20.31 15.79 -1.53
N PRO A 535 -19.27 16.43 -2.11
CA PRO A 535 -18.32 17.23 -1.33
C PRO A 535 -18.97 18.46 -0.67
N PHE A 536 -19.99 19.08 -1.26
CA PHE A 536 -20.71 20.20 -0.65
C PHE A 536 -21.48 19.76 0.61
N VAL A 537 -22.20 18.65 0.53
CA VAL A 537 -22.91 18.05 1.67
C VAL A 537 -21.95 17.68 2.79
N PHE A 538 -20.79 17.08 2.48
CA PHE A 538 -19.79 16.78 3.51
C PHE A 538 -19.07 18.02 4.06
N PHE A 539 -18.89 19.08 3.27
CA PHE A 539 -18.31 20.35 3.77
C PHE A 539 -19.22 21.02 4.80
N VAL A 540 -20.53 21.10 4.54
CA VAL A 540 -21.50 21.75 5.42
C VAL A 540 -21.93 20.85 6.59
N PHE A 541 -22.23 19.58 6.32
CA PHE A 541 -22.84 18.67 7.30
C PHE A 541 -21.88 17.61 7.87
N GLY A 542 -20.65 17.50 7.39
CA GLY A 542 -19.68 16.45 7.76
C GLY A 542 -19.56 16.24 9.27
N LYS A 543 -19.43 17.33 10.05
CA LYS A 543 -19.38 17.27 11.52
C LYS A 543 -20.62 16.61 12.14
N ARG A 544 -21.82 16.92 11.65
CA ARG A 544 -23.10 16.35 12.13
C ARG A 544 -23.25 14.87 11.72
N ILE A 545 -22.78 14.50 10.53
CA ILE A 545 -22.87 13.11 10.03
C ILE A 545 -21.82 12.23 10.76
N ARG A 546 -20.58 12.71 10.92
CA ARG A 546 -19.51 12.00 11.66
C ARG A 546 -19.88 11.76 13.13
N ALA A 547 -20.54 12.71 13.78
CA ALA A 547 -21.01 12.56 15.17
C ALA A 547 -22.07 11.46 15.36
N LYS A 548 -22.83 11.09 14.31
CA LYS A 548 -23.85 10.03 14.36
C LYS A 548 -23.29 8.62 14.12
N SER A 549 -22.18 8.47 13.40
CA SER A 549 -21.61 7.15 13.07
C SER A 549 -20.80 6.58 14.23
N LYS A 550 -21.06 5.31 14.60
CA LYS A 550 -20.27 4.56 15.60
C LYS A 550 -18.78 4.42 15.23
N TRP A 551 -18.45 4.50 13.94
CA TRP A 551 -17.08 4.28 13.42
C TRP A 551 -16.22 5.55 13.31
N SER A 552 -16.81 6.75 13.49
CA SER A 552 -16.12 8.05 13.35
C SER A 552 -16.33 8.98 14.55
N LYS A 553 -16.64 8.40 15.73
CA LYS A 553 -16.48 9.09 17.01
C LYS A 553 -15.00 9.03 17.42
N PHE A 554 -14.50 10.15 17.94
CA PHE A 554 -13.20 10.25 18.59
C PHE A 554 -13.25 9.62 19.98
#